data_AF-A0A936UIZ8-F1
#
_entry.id   AF-A0A936UIZ8-F1
#
_cell.length_a   1.000
_cell.length_b   1.000
_cell.length_c   1.000
_cell.angle_alpha   90.00
_cell.angle_beta   90.00
_cell.angle_gamma   90.00
#
_symmetry.space_group_name_H-M   'P 1'
#
loop_
_entity.id
_entity.type
_entity.pdbx_description
1 polymer ?
#
loop_
_entity_poly.entity_id
_entity_poly.type
_entity_poly.pdbx_seq_one_letter_code
_entity_poly.pdbx_strand_id
1 'polypeptide(L)'
;MFKKWWVLLIQGIIMLILGIYILNNPVEMLAGISLWIGILILFTGILGIFGWIFAGKEHRDTGALIWSLLSVVFGLIILGNLLAAMKAVTVIFGIWILVTGFSLLSSGWKVKKENSMGWFLVIVGILSLIAGIMMITNMGSGAAGVATILGFQVILSGIALIILSFAKKMIVSKVEKKIDDLKSRI
;
A
#
# COMPACT_ATOMS: atom_id res chain seq x y z
N MET A 1 3.81 15.88 -14.83
CA MET A 1 4.89 14.88 -14.73
C MET A 1 4.82 13.77 -15.78
N PHE A 2 3.70 13.09 -16.01
CA PHE A 2 3.59 11.94 -16.93
C PHE A 2 3.53 12.25 -18.45
N LYS A 3 4.13 13.34 -18.94
CA LYS A 3 4.02 13.69 -20.37
C LYS A 3 4.83 12.77 -21.28
N LYS A 4 6.02 12.34 -20.85
CA LYS A 4 6.96 11.60 -21.70
C LYS A 4 6.98 10.10 -21.34
N TRP A 5 6.99 9.23 -22.35
CA TRP A 5 6.94 7.77 -22.21
C TRP A 5 8.10 7.21 -21.37
N TRP A 6 9.31 7.75 -21.53
CA TRP A 6 10.51 7.37 -20.78
C TRP A 6 10.41 7.59 -19.25
N VAL A 7 9.56 8.51 -18.77
CA VAL A 7 9.38 8.76 -17.32
C VAL A 7 8.66 7.57 -16.69
N LEU A 8 7.64 7.04 -17.38
CA LEU A 8 6.92 5.85 -16.95
C LEU A 8 7.84 4.63 -16.93
N LEU A 9 8.74 4.52 -17.91
CA LEU A 9 9.72 3.43 -17.98
C LEU A 9 10.69 3.49 -16.79
N ILE A 10 11.29 4.65 -16.53
CA ILE A 10 12.21 4.85 -15.40
C ILE A 10 11.51 4.55 -14.08
N GLN A 11 10.30 5.07 -13.88
CA GLN A 11 9.52 4.81 -12.68
C GLN A 11 9.22 3.32 -12.50
N GLY A 12 8.84 2.62 -13.57
CA GLY A 12 8.58 1.18 -13.53
C GLY A 12 9.84 0.37 -13.16
N ILE A 13 11.00 0.73 -13.72
CA ILE A 13 12.29 0.12 -13.37
C ILE A 13 12.65 0.37 -11.89
N ILE A 14 12.48 1.61 -11.42
CA ILE A 14 12.72 1.96 -10.01
C ILE A 14 11.80 1.13 -9.10
N MET A 15 10.52 1.00 -9.45
CA MET A 15 9.58 0.18 -8.68
C MET A 15 9.97 -1.30 -8.66
N LEU A 16 10.45 -1.87 -9.77
CA LEU A 16 10.95 -3.25 -9.78
C LEU A 16 12.13 -3.43 -8.82
N ILE A 17 13.11 -2.53 -8.87
CA ILE A 17 14.29 -2.57 -7.99
C ILE A 17 13.86 -2.45 -6.53
N LEU A 18 12.98 -1.49 -6.22
CA LEU A 18 12.45 -1.30 -4.87
C LEU A 18 11.66 -2.52 -4.39
N GLY A 19 10.84 -3.11 -5.26
CA GLY A 19 10.07 -4.30 -4.93
C GLY A 19 10.95 -5.50 -4.58
N ILE A 20 12.02 -5.73 -5.36
CA ILE A 20 13.02 -6.77 -5.06
C ILE A 20 13.75 -6.44 -3.74
N TYR A 21 14.13 -5.18 -3.53
CA TYR A 21 14.78 -4.75 -2.29
C TYR A 21 13.90 -5.02 -1.06
N ILE A 22 12.60 -4.71 -1.14
CA ILE A 22 11.61 -4.95 -0.09
C ILE A 22 11.54 -6.44 0.28
N LEU A 23 11.49 -7.33 -0.71
CA LEU A 23 11.38 -8.77 -0.47
C LEU A 23 12.65 -9.34 0.17
N ASN A 24 13.81 -8.76 -0.13
CA ASN A 24 15.09 -9.19 0.44
C ASN A 24 15.37 -8.60 1.83
N ASN A 25 14.71 -7.50 2.21
CA ASN A 25 14.97 -6.74 3.44
C ASN A 25 13.65 -6.47 4.21
N PRO A 26 12.94 -7.53 4.66
CA PRO A 26 11.59 -7.39 5.19
C PRO A 26 11.52 -6.60 6.50
N VAL A 27 12.56 -6.72 7.34
CA VAL A 27 12.62 -6.06 8.66
C VAL A 27 12.90 -4.57 8.49
N GLU A 28 13.87 -4.21 7.65
CA GLU A 28 14.21 -2.82 7.34
C GLU A 28 13.04 -2.11 6.67
N MET A 29 12.36 -2.79 5.74
CA MET A 29 11.16 -2.26 5.10
C MET A 29 10.04 -2.01 6.13
N LEU A 30 9.76 -2.98 7.01
CA LEU A 30 8.73 -2.81 8.05
C LEU A 30 9.09 -1.62 8.96
N ALA A 31 10.35 -1.52 9.40
CA ALA A 31 10.84 -0.41 10.19
C ALA A 31 10.65 0.93 9.48
N GLY A 32 11.01 1.01 8.19
CA GLY A 32 10.84 2.22 7.38
C GLY A 32 9.38 2.65 7.26
N ILE A 33 8.46 1.71 7.01
CA ILE A 33 7.01 1.99 6.95
C ILE A 33 6.49 2.44 8.31
N SER A 34 6.89 1.78 9.38
CA SER A 34 6.49 2.13 10.74
C SER A 34 6.95 3.54 11.13
N LEU A 35 8.18 3.92 10.78
CA LEU A 35 8.68 5.30 10.96
C LEU A 35 7.86 6.29 10.14
N TRP A 36 7.63 6.00 8.85
CA TRP A 36 6.84 6.88 8.00
C TRP A 36 5.42 7.10 8.53
N ILE A 37 4.75 6.03 8.98
CA ILE A 37 3.42 6.12 9.59
C ILE A 37 3.47 6.96 10.87
N GLY A 38 4.46 6.74 11.74
CA GLY A 38 4.63 7.52 12.96
C GLY A 38 4.81 9.02 12.68
N ILE A 39 5.64 9.37 11.70
CA ILE A 39 5.84 10.75 11.25
C ILE A 39 4.52 11.34 10.73
N LEU A 40 3.79 10.60 9.90
CA LEU A 40 2.52 11.07 9.35
C LEU A 40 1.47 11.31 10.44
N ILE A 41 1.32 10.39 11.41
CA ILE A 41 0.39 10.53 12.53
C ILE A 41 0.74 11.74 13.40
N LEU A 42 2.03 11.94 13.68
CA LEU A 42 2.49 13.10 14.43
C LEU A 42 2.20 14.40 13.66
N PHE A 43 2.54 14.41 12.37
CA PHE A 43 2.35 15.57 11.50
C PHE A 43 0.87 15.93 11.35
N THR A 44 -0.02 14.96 11.14
CA THR A 44 -1.47 15.20 11.07
C THR A 44 -2.03 15.73 12.38
N GLY A 45 -1.57 15.21 13.54
CA GLY A 45 -1.94 15.74 14.84
C GLY A 45 -1.52 17.20 15.02
N ILE A 46 -0.28 17.53 14.65
CA ILE A 46 0.24 18.91 14.72
C ILE A 46 -0.58 19.83 13.80
N LEU A 47 -0.81 19.43 12.54
CA LEU A 47 -1.62 20.21 11.61
C LEU A 47 -3.06 20.39 12.10
N GLY A 48 -3.65 19.37 12.73
CA GLY A 48 -5.00 19.44 13.29
C GLY A 48 -5.10 20.44 14.44
N ILE A 49 -4.09 20.49 15.33
CA ILE A 49 -4.00 21.51 16.39
C ILE A 49 -3.89 22.91 15.79
N PHE A 50 -3.00 23.12 14.81
CA PHE A 50 -2.88 24.40 14.13
C PHE A 50 -4.19 24.80 13.44
N GLY A 51 -4.82 23.87 12.72
CA GLY A 51 -6.11 24.08 12.07
C GLY A 51 -7.18 24.52 13.05
N TRP A 52 -7.23 23.93 14.24
CA TRP A 52 -8.17 24.32 15.29
C TRP A 52 -7.86 25.71 15.88
N ILE A 53 -6.59 26.04 16.10
CA ILE A 53 -6.17 27.37 16.62
C ILE A 53 -6.59 28.47 15.64
N PHE A 54 -6.34 28.26 14.35
CA PHE A 54 -6.64 29.23 13.29
C PHE A 54 -8.10 29.18 12.80
N ALA A 55 -8.89 28.18 13.20
CA ALA A 55 -10.31 28.12 12.90
C ALA A 55 -11.06 29.26 13.63
N GLY A 56 -11.96 29.92 12.91
CA GLY A 56 -12.91 30.88 13.49
C GLY A 56 -13.80 30.20 14.53
N LYS A 57 -14.25 30.94 15.54
CA LYS A 57 -14.96 30.39 16.73
C LYS A 57 -16.13 29.47 16.40
N GLU A 58 -16.85 29.75 15.32
CA GLU A 58 -18.01 28.96 14.86
C GLU A 58 -17.63 27.60 14.24
N HIS A 59 -16.38 27.44 13.81
CA HIS A 59 -15.86 26.22 13.17
C HIS A 59 -14.91 25.44 14.09
N ARG A 60 -14.78 25.84 15.36
CA ARG A 60 -13.96 25.13 16.35
C ARG A 60 -14.69 23.93 16.89
N ASP A 61 -14.38 22.77 16.35
CA ASP A 61 -14.85 21.49 16.87
C ASP A 61 -13.90 20.96 17.97
N THR A 62 -14.43 20.76 19.17
CA THR A 62 -13.70 20.16 20.29
C THR A 62 -13.31 18.71 20.00
N GLY A 63 -14.12 17.97 19.24
CA GLY A 63 -13.82 16.61 18.81
C GLY A 63 -12.55 16.56 17.96
N ALA A 64 -12.44 17.44 16.96
CA ALA A 64 -11.25 17.60 16.14
C ALA A 64 -10.00 17.93 16.97
N LEU A 65 -10.10 18.79 18.00
CA LEU A 65 -8.95 19.10 18.87
C LEU A 65 -8.49 17.88 19.67
N ILE A 66 -9.43 17.14 20.28
CA ILE A 66 -9.12 15.92 21.04
C ILE A 66 -8.45 14.89 20.14
N TRP A 67 -8.99 14.66 18.94
CA TRP A 67 -8.41 13.74 17.97
C TRP A 67 -6.98 14.13 17.57
N SER A 68 -6.76 15.43 17.38
CA SER A 68 -5.45 15.97 17.01
C SER A 68 -4.43 15.80 18.15
N LEU A 69 -4.81 16.06 19.39
CA LEU A 69 -3.98 15.84 20.57
C LEU A 69 -3.63 14.36 20.75
N LEU A 70 -4.62 13.46 20.62
CA LEU A 70 -4.39 12.03 20.66
C LEU A 70 -3.42 11.60 19.57
N SER A 71 -3.60 12.10 18.34
CA SER A 71 -2.71 11.81 17.22
C SER A 71 -1.27 12.23 17.51
N VAL A 72 -1.04 13.40 18.12
CA VAL A 72 0.31 13.82 18.55
C VAL A 72 0.89 12.85 19.57
N VAL A 73 0.13 12.49 20.60
CA VAL A 73 0.59 11.56 21.65
C VAL A 73 0.94 10.19 21.06
N PHE A 74 0.07 9.64 20.21
CA PHE A 74 0.32 8.37 19.53
C PHE A 74 1.54 8.46 18.61
N GLY A 75 1.67 9.53 17.84
CA GLY A 75 2.82 9.78 16.97
C GLY A 75 4.14 9.79 17.78
N LEU A 76 4.17 10.47 18.92
CA LEU A 76 5.34 10.51 19.80
C LEU A 76 5.66 9.13 20.40
N ILE A 77 4.65 8.38 20.86
CA ILE A 77 4.85 7.02 21.41
C ILE A 77 5.43 6.07 20.35
N ILE A 78 4.87 6.10 19.14
CA ILE A 78 5.29 5.27 18.01
C ILE A 78 6.72 5.60 17.60
N LEU A 79 7.06 6.89 17.49
CA LEU A 79 8.42 7.32 17.13
C LEU A 79 9.44 7.10 18.26
N GLY A 80 9.01 7.18 19.51
CA GLY A 80 9.85 6.85 20.67
C GLY A 80 10.14 5.35 20.82
N ASN A 81 9.32 4.48 20.23
CA ASN A 81 9.51 3.04 20.26
C ASN A 81 9.20 2.39 18.90
N LEU A 82 10.24 2.32 18.06
CA LEU A 82 10.16 1.73 16.74
C LEU A 82 9.67 0.27 16.76
N LEU A 83 10.05 -0.52 17.76
CA LEU A 83 9.56 -1.91 17.86
C LEU A 83 8.06 -1.96 18.11
N ALA A 84 7.51 -1.07 18.93
CA ALA A 84 6.06 -0.97 19.14
C ALA A 84 5.35 -0.54 17.85
N ALA A 85 5.93 0.40 17.09
CA ALA A 85 5.43 0.82 15.79
C ALA A 85 5.36 -0.34 14.78
N MET A 86 6.43 -1.13 14.70
CA MET A 86 6.52 -2.33 13.85
C MET A 86 5.47 -3.37 14.25
N LYS A 87 5.26 -3.61 15.54
CA LYS A 87 4.19 -4.49 16.03
C LYS A 87 2.81 -3.97 15.65
N ALA A 88 2.53 -2.69 15.85
CA ALA A 88 1.24 -2.10 15.52
C ALA A 88 0.89 -2.27 14.04
N VAL A 89 1.83 -1.92 13.15
CA VAL A 89 1.67 -2.10 11.70
C VAL A 89 1.43 -3.58 11.36
N THR A 90 2.26 -4.46 11.91
CA THR A 90 2.13 -5.92 11.69
C THR A 90 0.77 -6.45 12.13
N VAL A 91 0.27 -6.03 13.30
CA VAL A 91 -1.02 -6.48 13.82
C VAL A 91 -2.16 -5.99 12.93
N ILE A 92 -2.12 -4.74 12.47
CA ILE A 92 -3.13 -4.19 11.55
C ILE A 92 -3.19 -5.02 10.26
N PHE A 93 -2.04 -5.28 9.63
CA PHE A 93 -1.97 -6.11 8.43
C PHE A 93 -2.37 -7.57 8.70
N GLY A 94 -1.98 -8.12 9.84
CA GLY A 94 -2.37 -9.46 10.27
C GLY A 94 -3.88 -9.59 10.41
N ILE A 95 -4.54 -8.63 11.07
CA ILE A 95 -6.01 -8.58 11.18
C ILE A 95 -6.66 -8.48 9.81
N TRP A 96 -6.13 -7.63 8.92
CA TRP A 96 -6.64 -7.51 7.55
C TRP A 96 -6.54 -8.84 6.78
N ILE A 97 -5.44 -9.56 6.93
CA ILE A 97 -5.25 -10.89 6.35
C ILE A 97 -6.21 -11.93 6.95
N LEU A 98 -6.48 -11.86 8.26
CA LEU A 98 -7.50 -12.71 8.89
C LEU A 98 -8.89 -12.45 8.31
N VAL A 99 -9.30 -11.20 8.20
CA VAL A 99 -10.60 -10.80 7.60
C VAL A 99 -10.70 -11.29 6.15
N THR A 100 -9.61 -11.17 5.40
CA THR A 100 -9.52 -11.67 4.02
C THR A 100 -9.64 -13.19 3.98
N GLY A 101 -8.96 -13.91 4.87
CA GLY A 101 -9.04 -15.36 4.99
C GLY A 101 -10.46 -15.85 5.30
N PHE A 102 -11.16 -15.20 6.23
CA PHE A 102 -12.57 -15.49 6.51
C PHE A 102 -13.49 -15.21 5.31
N SER A 103 -13.24 -14.13 4.58
CA SER A 103 -14.00 -13.78 3.38
C SER A 103 -13.79 -14.79 2.25
N LEU A 104 -12.57 -15.26 2.03
CA LEU A 104 -12.24 -16.31 1.07
C LEU A 104 -12.83 -17.66 1.45
N LEU A 105 -12.75 -18.03 2.73
CA LEU A 105 -13.31 -19.27 3.24
C LEU A 105 -14.83 -19.31 3.06
N SER A 106 -15.53 -18.22 3.44
CA SER A 106 -16.98 -18.12 3.29
C SER A 106 -17.42 -18.11 1.83
N SER A 107 -16.67 -17.45 0.94
CA SER A 107 -16.95 -17.43 -0.50
C SER A 107 -16.70 -18.80 -1.15
N GLY A 108 -15.57 -19.44 -0.82
CA GLY A 108 -15.25 -20.79 -1.28
C GLY A 108 -16.27 -21.82 -0.85
N TRP A 109 -16.80 -21.72 0.38
CA TRP A 109 -17.82 -22.64 0.88
C TRP A 109 -19.15 -22.56 0.13
N LYS A 110 -19.51 -21.37 -0.39
CA LYS A 110 -20.70 -21.17 -1.21
C LYS A 110 -20.53 -21.80 -2.58
N VAL A 111 -19.38 -21.60 -3.22
CA VAL A 111 -19.14 -21.96 -4.63
C VAL A 111 -18.58 -23.38 -4.81
N LYS A 112 -18.08 -24.04 -3.75
CA LYS A 112 -17.44 -25.37 -3.84
C LYS A 112 -18.32 -26.48 -4.41
N LYS A 113 -19.65 -26.33 -4.33
CA LYS A 113 -20.60 -27.32 -4.90
C LYS A 113 -20.81 -27.13 -6.40
N GLU A 114 -20.53 -25.92 -6.91
CA GLU A 114 -20.79 -25.54 -8.30
C GLU A 114 -19.53 -25.57 -9.15
N ASN A 115 -18.37 -25.26 -8.56
CA ASN A 115 -17.11 -25.13 -9.28
C ASN A 115 -15.92 -25.62 -8.41
N SER A 116 -14.96 -26.31 -9.03
CA SER A 116 -13.70 -26.72 -8.41
C SER A 116 -12.91 -25.52 -7.85
N MET A 117 -13.12 -24.32 -8.40
CA MET A 117 -12.55 -23.08 -7.88
C MET A 117 -12.96 -22.79 -6.43
N GLY A 118 -14.13 -23.27 -5.97
CA GLY A 118 -14.56 -23.10 -4.59
C GLY A 118 -13.64 -23.81 -3.58
N TRP A 119 -13.11 -24.99 -3.93
CA TRP A 119 -12.12 -25.68 -3.09
C TRP A 119 -10.79 -24.94 -3.04
N PHE A 120 -10.35 -24.36 -4.15
CA PHE A 120 -9.16 -23.51 -4.18
C PHE A 120 -9.31 -22.31 -3.24
N LEU A 121 -10.44 -21.61 -3.29
CA LEU A 121 -10.72 -20.48 -2.39
C LEU A 121 -10.73 -20.88 -0.90
N VAL A 122 -11.26 -22.06 -0.56
CA VAL A 122 -11.23 -22.59 0.81
C VAL A 122 -9.77 -22.79 1.27
N ILE A 123 -8.93 -23.41 0.44
CA ILE A 123 -7.53 -23.66 0.76
C ILE A 123 -6.78 -22.33 0.96
N VAL A 124 -6.93 -21.38 0.03
CA VAL A 124 -6.31 -20.05 0.14
C VAL A 124 -6.82 -19.30 1.37
N GLY A 125 -8.11 -19.42 1.70
CA GLY A 125 -8.69 -18.85 2.90
C GLY A 125 -8.05 -19.40 4.18
N ILE A 126 -7.88 -20.72 4.28
CA ILE A 126 -7.21 -21.36 5.42
C ILE A 126 -5.75 -20.91 5.53
N LEU A 127 -5.00 -20.91 4.42
CA LEU A 127 -3.62 -20.43 4.39
C LEU A 127 -3.51 -18.96 4.82
N SER A 128 -4.46 -18.13 4.39
CA SER A 128 -4.52 -16.72 4.79
C SER A 128 -4.77 -16.58 6.30
N LEU A 129 -5.68 -17.37 6.87
CA LEU A 129 -5.91 -17.37 8.32
C LEU A 129 -4.65 -17.74 9.10
N ILE A 130 -3.95 -18.80 8.67
CA ILE A 130 -2.68 -19.22 9.27
C ILE A 130 -1.64 -18.11 9.16
N ALA A 131 -1.49 -17.50 7.98
CA ALA A 131 -0.57 -16.41 7.75
C ALA A 131 -0.87 -15.20 8.66
N GLY A 132 -2.14 -14.81 8.79
CA GLY A 132 -2.55 -13.72 9.68
C GLY A 132 -2.22 -13.99 11.16
N ILE A 133 -2.45 -15.21 11.64
CA ILE A 133 -2.06 -15.63 13.00
C ILE A 133 -0.54 -15.58 13.17
N MET A 134 0.23 -16.11 12.21
CA MET A 134 1.69 -16.07 12.25
C MET A 134 2.24 -14.65 12.25
N MET A 135 1.63 -13.74 11.49
CA MET A 135 2.04 -12.33 11.48
C MET A 135 1.84 -11.68 12.85
N ILE A 136 0.71 -11.92 13.51
CA ILE A 136 0.39 -11.31 14.81
C ILE A 136 1.27 -11.87 15.93
N THR A 137 1.54 -13.17 15.90
CA THR A 137 2.23 -13.87 16.99
C THR A 137 3.76 -13.73 16.94
N ASN A 138 4.34 -13.54 15.76
CA ASN A 138 5.78 -13.44 15.58
C ASN A 138 6.14 -12.26 14.66
N MET A 139 6.99 -11.36 15.17
CA MET A 139 7.42 -10.15 14.47
C MET A 139 8.19 -10.44 13.19
N GLY A 140 9.00 -11.51 13.15
CA GLY A 140 9.75 -11.90 11.96
C GLY A 140 8.83 -12.34 10.81
N SER A 141 7.85 -13.19 11.09
CA SER A 141 6.81 -13.55 10.11
C SER A 141 5.88 -12.38 9.79
N GLY A 142 5.65 -11.49 10.74
CA GLY A 142 4.96 -10.22 10.54
C GLY A 142 5.64 -9.35 9.49
N ALA A 143 6.93 -9.09 9.68
CA ALA A 143 7.77 -8.36 8.73
C ALA A 143 7.78 -9.04 7.36
N ALA A 144 8.01 -10.35 7.31
CA ALA A 144 7.98 -11.11 6.06
C ALA A 144 6.62 -11.02 5.36
N GLY A 145 5.51 -11.12 6.11
CA GLY A 145 4.15 -11.02 5.56
C GLY A 145 3.86 -9.65 4.96
N VAL A 146 4.14 -8.58 5.71
CA VAL A 146 3.97 -7.20 5.23
C VAL A 146 4.86 -6.93 4.01
N ALA A 147 6.14 -7.34 4.08
CA ALA A 147 7.09 -7.20 2.99
C ALA A 147 6.66 -7.96 1.74
N THR A 148 6.12 -9.17 1.90
CA THR A 148 5.60 -9.96 0.79
C THR A 148 4.45 -9.23 0.11
N ILE A 149 3.43 -8.81 0.86
CA ILE A 149 2.25 -8.14 0.32
C ILE A 149 2.64 -6.87 -0.45
N LEU A 150 3.42 -5.99 0.19
CA LEU A 150 3.77 -4.70 -0.40
C LEU A 150 4.84 -4.83 -1.49
N GLY A 151 5.81 -5.73 -1.32
CA GLY A 151 6.85 -6.01 -2.31
C GLY A 151 6.24 -6.52 -3.61
N PHE A 152 5.35 -7.52 -3.54
CA PHE A 152 4.63 -8.00 -4.72
C PHE A 152 3.78 -6.90 -5.35
N GLN A 153 3.05 -6.10 -4.56
CA GLN A 153 2.26 -4.98 -5.08
C GLN A 153 3.13 -3.96 -5.84
N VAL A 154 4.29 -3.62 -5.30
CA VAL A 154 5.25 -2.69 -5.91
C VAL A 154 5.84 -3.26 -7.19
N ILE A 155 6.21 -4.55 -7.21
CA ILE A 155 6.70 -5.25 -8.41
C ILE A 155 5.64 -5.23 -9.51
N LEU A 156 4.41 -5.65 -9.20
CA LEU A 156 3.30 -5.68 -10.16
C LEU A 156 3.01 -4.29 -10.74
N SER A 157 3.04 -3.27 -9.88
CA SER A 157 2.89 -1.88 -10.31
C SER A 157 4.05 -1.44 -11.23
N GLY A 158 5.28 -1.85 -10.92
CA GLY A 158 6.45 -1.61 -11.77
C GLY A 158 6.33 -2.25 -13.15
N ILE A 159 5.93 -3.52 -13.21
CA ILE A 159 5.64 -4.23 -14.47
C ILE A 159 4.55 -3.49 -15.26
N ALA A 160 3.45 -3.12 -14.61
CA ALA A 160 2.36 -2.39 -15.25
C ALA A 160 2.83 -1.05 -15.85
N LEU A 161 3.65 -0.29 -15.12
CA LEU A 161 4.19 0.98 -15.62
C LEU A 161 5.14 0.79 -16.81
N ILE A 162 5.94 -0.27 -16.81
CA ILE A 162 6.80 -0.61 -17.96
C ILE A 162 5.93 -0.90 -19.18
N ILE A 163 4.90 -1.74 -19.05
CA ILE A 163 3.95 -2.04 -20.13
C ILE A 163 3.29 -0.75 -20.64
N LEU A 164 2.78 0.09 -19.74
CA LEU A 164 2.15 1.37 -20.06
C LEU A 164 3.11 2.34 -20.76
N SER A 165 4.40 2.32 -20.41
CA SER A 165 5.42 3.16 -21.05
C SER A 165 5.57 2.84 -22.54
N PHE A 166 5.62 1.54 -22.88
CA PHE A 166 5.74 1.09 -24.26
C PHE A 166 4.43 1.29 -25.04
N ALA A 167 3.28 1.00 -24.42
CA ALA A 167 1.98 1.29 -25.02
C ALA A 167 1.85 2.77 -25.37
N LYS A 168 2.24 3.67 -24.45
CA LYS A 168 2.24 5.11 -24.69
C LYS A 168 3.18 5.52 -25.83
N LYS A 169 4.41 5.01 -25.86
CA LYS A 169 5.37 5.28 -26.95
C LYS A 169 4.78 4.87 -28.32
N MET A 170 4.14 3.71 -28.38
CA MET A 170 3.52 3.18 -29.60
C MET A 170 2.32 4.02 -30.06
N ILE A 171 1.46 4.47 -29.14
CA ILE A 171 0.32 5.34 -29.47
C ILE A 171 0.79 6.71 -29.97
N VAL A 172 1.74 7.34 -29.28
CA VAL A 172 2.25 8.68 -29.67
C VAL A 172 2.86 8.64 -31.06
N SER A 173 3.73 7.67 -31.34
CA SER A 173 4.33 7.51 -32.68
C SER A 173 3.30 7.24 -33.79
N LYS A 174 2.20 6.54 -33.49
CA LYS A 174 1.12 6.30 -34.46
C LYS A 174 0.30 7.56 -34.73
N VAL A 175 0.09 8.40 -33.72
CA VAL A 175 -0.61 9.68 -33.86
C VAL A 175 0.25 10.69 -34.64
N GLU A 176 1.54 10.81 -34.32
CA GLU A 176 2.49 11.69 -35.04
C GLU A 176 2.53 11.34 -36.53
N LYS A 177 2.69 10.04 -36.86
CA LYS A 177 2.65 9.58 -38.26
C LYS A 177 1.35 9.94 -39.00
N LYS A 178 0.19 9.82 -38.34
CA LYS A 178 -1.10 10.20 -38.94
C LYS A 178 -1.23 11.70 -39.16
N ILE A 179 -0.72 12.50 -38.24
CA ILE A 179 -0.73 13.97 -38.36
C ILE A 179 0.17 14.42 -39.51
N ASP A 180 1.36 13.82 -39.64
CA ASP A 180 2.30 14.13 -40.71
C ASP A 180 1.75 13.72 -42.09
N ASP A 181 1.09 12.56 -42.19
CA ASP A 181 0.40 12.11 -43.40
C ASP A 181 -0.70 13.10 -43.82
N LEU A 182 -1.54 13.56 -42.88
CA LEU A 182 -2.58 14.55 -43.15
C LEU A 182 -2.00 15.90 -43.60
N LYS A 183 -0.90 16.35 -42.99
CA LYS A 183 -0.23 17.60 -43.39
C LYS A 183 0.40 17.51 -44.78
N SER A 184 0.87 16.33 -45.19
CA SER A 184 1.47 16.14 -46.52
C SER A 184 0.44 16.13 -47.67
N ARG A 185 -0.85 16.02 -47.34
CA ARG A 185 -1.97 15.98 -48.30
C ARG A 185 -2.68 17.33 -48.48
N ILE A 186 -2.27 18.36 -47.75
CA ILE A 186 -2.75 19.74 -47.84
C ILE A 186 -1.67 20.57 -48.54
#